data_AF-A0AAD8E9D2-F1
#
_entry.id   AF-A0AAD8E9D2-F1
#
_cell.length_a   1.000
_cell.length_b   1.000
_cell.length_c   1.000
_cell.angle_alpha   90.00
_cell.angle_beta   90.00
_cell.angle_gamma   90.00
#
_symmetry.space_group_name_H-M   'P 1'
#
loop_
_entity.id
_entity.type
_entity.pdbx_description
1 polymer ?
#
loop_
_entity_poly.entity_id
_entity_poly.type
_entity_poly.pdbx_seq_one_letter_code
_entity_poly.pdbx_strand_id
1 'polypeptide(L)'
;GQGTVVGLLKVGRKKLYVFDATGAHHEMQPLCVLDFYVHESKQRMGCGKTLYEYMLSEENTLPQHLAIDRPSEKFLGFLYKHYGLHKILPQTNNFVVFEGFFIAHPDLKKEGRGNILQSPSLNRFSADVPKNSIATRDNEVEESHTYMQPTLYGRYAAHKPPSTIGKILQNSGSHHSQQNG
;
A
#
# COMPACT_ATOMS: atom_id res chain seq x y z
N GLY A 1 -34.16 15.57 13.21
CA GLY A 1 -33.87 14.14 12.96
C GLY A 1 -32.72 13.72 13.84
N GLN A 2 -32.72 12.49 14.34
CA GLN A 2 -31.56 11.92 15.04
C GLN A 2 -30.56 11.44 13.99
N GLY A 3 -29.29 11.86 14.09
CA GLY A 3 -28.28 11.60 13.07
C GLY A 3 -28.11 10.11 12.73
N THR A 4 -27.75 9.81 11.48
CA THR A 4 -27.51 8.44 11.01
C THR A 4 -26.01 8.25 10.72
N VAL A 5 -25.46 7.11 11.12
CA VAL A 5 -24.07 6.75 10.82
C VAL A 5 -23.91 6.45 9.32
N VAL A 6 -22.92 7.07 8.69
CA VAL A 6 -22.67 6.98 7.24
C VAL A 6 -21.55 5.98 6.89
N GLY A 7 -20.63 5.73 7.81
CA GLY A 7 -19.48 4.86 7.59
C GLY A 7 -18.54 4.83 8.79
N LEU A 8 -17.46 4.07 8.66
CA LEU A 8 -16.41 3.94 9.66
C LEU A 8 -15.04 3.80 8.99
N LEU A 9 -14.00 4.30 9.65
CA LEU A 9 -12.61 4.10 9.31
C LEU A 9 -11.87 3.71 10.59
N LYS A 10 -11.28 2.52 10.60
CA LYS A 10 -10.52 1.99 11.74
C LYS A 10 -9.04 1.98 11.39
N VAL A 11 -8.25 2.64 12.22
CA VAL A 11 -6.79 2.66 12.12
C VAL A 11 -6.14 2.13 13.40
N GLY A 12 -4.88 1.74 13.30
CA GLY A 12 -4.09 1.37 14.47
C GLY A 12 -2.65 1.03 14.13
N ARG A 13 -1.74 1.26 15.07
CA ARG A 13 -0.32 0.93 14.91
C ARG A 13 -0.11 -0.58 14.97
N LYS A 14 0.67 -1.14 14.04
CA LYS A 14 1.01 -2.57 14.00
C LYS A 14 2.50 -2.77 13.81
N LYS A 15 3.09 -3.71 14.54
CA LYS A 15 4.47 -4.14 14.34
C LYS A 15 4.54 -5.01 13.08
N LEU A 16 5.26 -4.54 12.07
CA LEU A 16 5.36 -5.17 10.75
C LEU A 16 6.83 -5.34 10.35
N TYR A 17 7.09 -6.40 9.58
CA TYR A 17 8.30 -6.55 8.79
C TYR A 17 7.94 -6.23 7.34
N VAL A 18 8.53 -5.17 6.79
CA VAL A 18 8.17 -4.60 5.48
C VAL A 18 9.40 -4.57 4.59
N PHE A 19 9.22 -4.94 3.33
CA PHE A 19 10.25 -4.87 2.30
C PHE A 19 10.23 -3.53 1.57
N ASP A 20 11.40 -2.96 1.35
CA ASP A 20 11.57 -1.83 0.45
C ASP A 20 11.77 -2.26 -1.01
N ALA A 21 11.92 -1.29 -1.91
CA ALA A 21 12.12 -1.54 -3.34
C ALA A 21 13.44 -2.26 -3.68
N THR A 22 14.41 -2.25 -2.77
CA THR A 22 15.69 -2.99 -2.92
C THR A 22 15.60 -4.43 -2.41
N GLY A 23 14.48 -4.79 -1.77
CA GLY A 23 14.30 -6.08 -1.11
C GLY A 23 14.89 -6.13 0.31
N ALA A 24 15.37 -5.02 0.85
CA ALA A 24 15.81 -4.96 2.24
C ALA A 24 14.60 -4.96 3.18
N HIS A 25 14.75 -5.61 4.32
CA HIS A 25 13.70 -5.78 5.32
C HIS A 25 13.83 -4.75 6.44
N HIS A 26 12.70 -4.17 6.82
CA HIS A 26 12.61 -3.19 7.89
C HIS A 26 11.58 -3.64 8.92
N GLU A 27 11.99 -3.68 10.19
CA GLU A 27 11.07 -3.85 11.32
C GLU A 27 10.59 -2.48 11.78
N MET A 28 9.27 -2.25 11.76
CA MET A 28 8.68 -0.95 12.08
C MET A 28 7.27 -1.09 12.67
N GLN A 29 6.75 0.00 13.23
CA GLN A 29 5.42 0.06 13.82
C GLN A 29 4.53 1.15 13.21
N PRO A 30 4.24 1.09 11.89
CA PRO A 30 3.47 2.10 11.16
C PRO A 30 2.01 2.15 11.61
N LEU A 31 1.39 3.31 11.38
CA LEU A 31 -0.06 3.44 11.42
C LEU A 31 -0.66 2.65 10.24
N CYS A 32 -1.66 1.82 10.53
CA CYS A 32 -2.29 0.97 9.55
C CYS A 32 -3.77 1.30 9.39
N VAL A 33 -4.28 1.21 8.16
CA VAL A 33 -5.73 1.14 7.91
C VAL A 33 -6.16 -0.31 8.02
N LEU A 34 -7.08 -0.58 8.94
CA LEU A 34 -7.51 -1.93 9.33
C LEU A 34 -8.94 -2.25 8.88
N ASP A 35 -9.77 -1.24 8.72
CA ASP A 35 -11.13 -1.38 8.21
C ASP A 35 -11.58 -0.04 7.63
N PHE A 36 -12.31 -0.07 6.52
CA PHE A 36 -12.84 1.13 5.90
C PHE A 36 -14.14 0.82 5.16
N TYR A 37 -15.22 1.37 5.67
CA TYR A 37 -16.56 1.13 5.16
C TYR A 37 -17.36 2.43 5.07
N VAL A 38 -18.09 2.56 3.97
CA VAL A 38 -19.11 3.59 3.77
C VAL A 38 -20.36 2.87 3.33
N HIS A 39 -21.48 3.18 3.97
CA HIS A 39 -22.77 2.61 3.64
C HIS A 39 -23.05 2.77 2.14
N GLU A 40 -23.58 1.73 1.50
CA GLU A 40 -23.66 1.61 0.04
C GLU A 40 -24.39 2.80 -0.59
N SER A 41 -25.48 3.27 0.04
CA SER A 41 -26.25 4.43 -0.43
C SER A 41 -25.50 5.77 -0.37
N LYS A 42 -24.31 5.80 0.24
CA LYS A 42 -23.44 6.97 0.40
C LYS A 42 -22.08 6.78 -0.28
N GLN A 43 -21.84 5.63 -0.92
CA GLN A 43 -20.62 5.41 -1.68
C GLN A 43 -20.57 6.36 -2.89
N ARG A 44 -19.34 6.74 -3.29
CA ARG A 44 -19.07 7.68 -4.40
C ARG A 44 -19.64 9.11 -4.23
N MET A 45 -20.19 9.44 -3.07
CA MET A 45 -20.65 10.80 -2.72
C MET A 45 -19.59 11.64 -1.97
N GLY A 46 -18.33 11.18 -1.90
CA GLY A 46 -17.25 11.88 -1.20
C GLY A 46 -17.09 11.55 0.29
N CYS A 47 -18.06 10.87 0.92
CA CYS A 47 -18.02 10.54 2.35
C CYS A 47 -16.74 9.80 2.77
N GLY A 48 -16.28 8.84 1.95
CA GLY A 48 -15.04 8.12 2.21
C GLY A 48 -13.81 9.03 2.19
N LYS A 49 -13.78 10.01 1.28
CA LYS A 49 -12.69 11.00 1.23
C LYS A 49 -12.69 11.84 2.50
N THR A 50 -13.85 12.34 2.93
CA THR A 50 -13.98 13.11 4.17
C THR A 50 -13.48 12.34 5.40
N LEU A 51 -13.88 11.06 5.55
CA LEU A 51 -13.41 10.23 6.66
C LEU A 51 -11.88 10.04 6.64
N TYR A 52 -11.32 9.79 5.45
CA TYR A 52 -9.90 9.55 5.29
C TYR A 52 -9.06 10.81 5.53
N GLU A 53 -9.46 11.95 4.98
CA GLU A 53 -8.78 13.25 5.20
C GLU A 53 -8.81 13.65 6.68
N TYR A 54 -9.94 13.43 7.36
CA TYR A 54 -10.02 13.65 8.81
C TYR A 54 -9.00 12.78 9.55
N MET A 55 -8.94 11.47 9.23
CA MET A 55 -7.96 10.56 9.84
C MET A 55 -6.51 11.00 9.57
N LEU A 56 -6.17 11.42 8.35
CA LEU A 56 -4.82 11.91 8.02
C LEU A 56 -4.44 13.13 8.85
N SER A 57 -5.39 14.07 9.02
CA SER A 57 -5.20 15.28 9.81
C SER A 57 -4.98 14.96 11.29
N GLU A 58 -5.84 14.13 11.89
CA GLU A 58 -5.76 13.78 13.31
C GLU A 58 -4.49 12.99 13.65
N GLU A 59 -4.12 12.06 12.77
CA GLU A 59 -2.94 11.20 12.95
C GLU A 59 -1.64 11.87 12.47
N ASN A 60 -1.73 13.06 11.87
CA ASN A 60 -0.63 13.83 11.31
C ASN A 60 0.30 12.97 10.43
N THR A 61 -0.29 12.27 9.45
CA THR A 61 0.44 11.35 8.56
C THR A 61 0.14 11.64 7.10
N LEU A 62 1.05 11.21 6.21
CA LEU A 62 0.78 11.21 4.78
C LEU A 62 0.15 9.88 4.34
N PRO A 63 -0.69 9.89 3.29
CA PRO A 63 -1.29 8.67 2.74
C PRO A 63 -0.26 7.59 2.39
N GLN A 64 0.89 8.01 1.83
CA GLN A 64 1.96 7.10 1.41
C GLN A 64 2.67 6.41 2.57
N HIS A 65 2.56 6.94 3.80
CA HIS A 65 3.17 6.37 5.01
C HIS A 65 2.27 5.35 5.70
N LEU A 66 1.07 5.09 5.19
CA LEU A 66 0.14 4.11 5.76
C LEU A 66 0.39 2.71 5.20
N ALA A 67 0.32 1.71 6.07
CA ALA A 67 0.20 0.31 5.66
C ALA A 67 -1.27 -0.11 5.66
N ILE A 68 -1.71 -0.83 4.63
CA ILE A 68 -3.13 -1.16 4.43
C ILE A 68 -3.34 -2.67 4.55
N ASP A 69 -4.16 -3.13 5.50
CA ASP A 69 -4.46 -4.55 5.67
C ASP A 69 -5.50 -4.99 4.62
N ARG A 70 -5.11 -5.89 3.70
CA ARG A 70 -5.97 -6.53 2.70
C ARG A 70 -6.94 -5.55 2.01
N PRO A 71 -6.44 -4.51 1.32
CA PRO A 71 -7.32 -3.56 0.65
C PRO A 71 -8.20 -4.23 -0.40
N SER A 72 -9.46 -3.81 -0.48
CA SER A 72 -10.34 -4.17 -1.59
C SER A 72 -9.96 -3.40 -2.85
N GLU A 73 -10.36 -3.89 -4.03
CA GLU A 73 -10.15 -3.19 -5.31
C GLU A 73 -10.79 -1.78 -5.30
N LYS A 74 -11.98 -1.64 -4.69
CA LYS A 74 -12.63 -0.34 -4.50
C LYS A 74 -11.74 0.61 -3.71
N PHE A 75 -11.05 0.11 -2.69
CA PHE A 75 -10.17 0.92 -1.86
C PHE A 75 -8.85 1.26 -2.56
N LEU A 76 -8.27 0.32 -3.31
CA LEU A 76 -7.10 0.61 -4.17
C LEU A 76 -7.43 1.71 -5.20
N GLY A 77 -8.57 1.61 -5.88
CA GLY A 77 -9.02 2.64 -6.82
C GLY A 77 -9.27 3.99 -6.15
N PHE A 78 -9.77 4.00 -4.91
CA PHE A 78 -9.91 5.22 -4.10
C PHE A 78 -8.55 5.85 -3.79
N LEU A 79 -7.55 5.07 -3.37
CA LEU A 79 -6.20 5.55 -3.07
C LEU A 79 -5.50 6.11 -4.30
N TYR A 80 -5.64 5.45 -5.45
CA TYR A 80 -5.15 5.94 -6.73
C TYR A 80 -5.78 7.29 -7.09
N LYS A 81 -7.12 7.36 -7.11
CA LYS A 81 -7.86 8.55 -7.53
C LYS A 81 -7.56 9.78 -6.67
N HIS A 82 -7.46 9.61 -5.36
CA HIS A 82 -7.39 10.74 -4.42
C HIS A 82 -5.98 11.08 -3.97
N TYR A 83 -5.05 10.12 -3.97
CA TYR A 83 -3.70 10.31 -3.43
C TYR A 83 -2.59 9.85 -4.39
N GLY A 84 -2.92 9.41 -5.61
CA GLY A 84 -1.94 9.00 -6.61
C GLY A 84 -1.19 7.70 -6.28
N LEU A 85 -1.63 6.95 -5.26
CA LEU A 85 -0.97 5.72 -4.83
C LEU A 85 -1.31 4.57 -5.78
N HIS A 86 -0.34 4.13 -6.59
CA HIS A 86 -0.52 3.06 -7.57
C HIS A 86 0.60 2.01 -7.58
N LYS A 87 1.84 2.39 -7.25
CA LYS A 87 2.97 1.45 -7.23
C LYS A 87 3.05 0.76 -5.88
N ILE A 88 2.56 -0.47 -5.81
CA ILE A 88 2.61 -1.31 -4.62
C ILE A 88 3.99 -1.96 -4.51
N LEU A 89 4.58 -1.95 -3.31
CA LEU A 89 5.79 -2.72 -3.01
C LEU A 89 5.41 -4.14 -2.58
N PRO A 90 5.96 -5.20 -3.20
CA PRO A 90 5.66 -6.58 -2.83
C PRO A 90 6.00 -6.90 -1.38
N GLN A 91 5.06 -7.49 -0.64
CA GLN A 91 5.23 -7.89 0.77
C GLN A 91 4.95 -9.39 0.94
N THR A 92 5.57 -10.03 1.93
CA THR A 92 5.29 -11.45 2.26
C THR A 92 4.06 -11.62 3.14
N ASN A 93 3.60 -10.55 3.79
CA ASN A 93 2.39 -10.52 4.61
C ASN A 93 1.17 -10.09 3.76
N ASN A 94 0.04 -9.77 4.41
CA ASN A 94 -1.18 -9.33 3.72
C ASN A 94 -1.36 -7.80 3.70
N PHE A 95 -0.35 -7.06 4.16
CA PHE A 95 -0.34 -5.61 4.09
C PHE A 95 0.15 -5.15 2.73
N VAL A 96 -0.43 -4.04 2.29
CA VAL A 96 -0.02 -3.30 1.10
C VAL A 96 0.62 -1.99 1.57
N VAL A 97 1.80 -1.70 1.02
CA VAL A 97 2.48 -0.40 1.13
C VAL A 97 2.84 0.06 -0.28
N PHE A 98 2.96 1.37 -0.47
CA PHE A 98 3.22 1.96 -1.79
C PHE A 98 4.65 2.52 -1.89
N GLU A 99 5.12 2.77 -3.12
CA GLU A 99 6.33 3.56 -3.34
C GLU A 99 6.22 4.91 -2.59
N GLY A 100 7.32 5.35 -1.98
CA GLY A 100 7.34 6.53 -1.11
C GLY A 100 7.09 6.22 0.37
N PHE A 101 6.65 5.01 0.72
CA PHE A 101 6.42 4.60 2.10
C PHE A 101 7.64 4.81 3.00
N PHE A 102 8.85 4.53 2.52
CA PHE A 102 10.08 4.69 3.31
C PHE A 102 10.67 6.11 3.27
N ILE A 103 10.16 7.01 2.43
CA ILE A 103 10.74 8.36 2.26
C ILE A 103 10.34 9.23 3.45
N ALA A 104 11.32 9.62 4.26
CA ALA A 104 11.12 10.44 5.46
C ALA A 104 10.04 9.87 6.42
N HIS A 105 9.92 8.54 6.50
CA HIS A 105 8.91 7.90 7.31
C HIS A 105 9.19 8.12 8.82
N PRO A 106 8.21 8.56 9.63
CA PRO A 106 8.42 8.87 11.05
C PRO A 106 8.93 7.69 11.89
N ASP A 107 8.48 6.48 11.59
CA ASP A 107 8.88 5.27 12.35
C ASP A 107 10.20 4.64 11.86
N LEU A 108 10.85 5.17 10.81
CA LEU A 108 12.21 4.77 10.48
C LEU A 108 13.16 5.41 11.48
N LYS A 109 13.84 4.57 12.27
CA LYS A 109 14.92 5.04 13.14
C LYS A 109 15.97 5.71 12.25
N LYS A 110 16.28 6.98 12.53
CA LYS A 110 17.51 7.61 12.04
C LYS A 110 18.67 6.91 12.72
N GLU A 111 19.10 5.76 12.20
CA GLU A 111 20.40 5.23 12.56
C GLU A 111 21.43 6.27 12.17
N GLY A 112 22.26 6.69 13.11
CA GLY A 112 23.24 7.77 12.95
C GLY A 112 24.32 7.42 11.92
N ARG A 113 24.00 7.54 10.63
CA ARG A 113 24.95 7.61 9.53
C ARG A 113 24.58 8.78 8.63
N GLY A 114 25.60 9.59 8.37
CA GLY A 114 25.48 10.96 7.89
C GLY A 114 24.82 11.12 6.53
N ASN A 115 24.47 12.39 6.28
CA ASN A 115 24.09 12.99 4.99
C ASN A 115 24.55 12.19 3.77
N ILE A 116 23.59 11.68 2.99
CA ILE A 116 23.56 11.64 1.52
C ILE A 116 22.12 11.28 1.14
N LEU A 117 21.59 11.95 0.11
CA LEU A 117 20.19 12.03 -0.36
C LEU A 117 19.40 13.23 0.20
N GLN A 118 20.03 14.39 0.20
CA GLN A 118 19.33 15.64 -0.09
C GLN A 118 19.50 15.90 -1.60
N SER A 119 18.70 15.24 -2.43
CA SER A 119 18.53 15.68 -3.82
C SER A 119 17.37 16.69 -3.85
N PRO A 120 17.56 17.93 -4.35
CA PRO A 120 16.51 18.96 -4.34
C PRO A 120 15.35 18.72 -5.33
N SER A 121 15.22 17.53 -5.92
CA SER A 121 14.47 17.34 -7.17
C SER A 121 13.24 16.46 -7.03
N LEU A 122 12.44 16.57 -5.97
CA LEU A 122 11.05 16.07 -5.95
C LEU A 122 10.05 16.98 -5.20
N ASN A 123 10.44 18.21 -4.83
CA ASN A 123 9.51 19.20 -4.26
C ASN A 123 8.74 19.97 -5.34
N ARG A 124 7.98 19.28 -6.18
CA ARG A 124 7.00 19.93 -7.09
C ARG A 124 5.68 19.19 -7.16
N PHE A 125 5.15 18.79 -6.02
CA PHE A 125 3.74 18.41 -5.91
C PHE A 125 3.12 19.01 -4.64
N SER A 126 3.00 20.34 -4.64
CA SER A 126 1.96 21.05 -3.91
C SER A 126 1.79 22.44 -4.53
N ALA A 127 0.52 22.82 -4.67
CA ALA A 127 0.00 24.06 -5.26
C ALA A 127 0.10 24.17 -6.79
N ASP A 128 -0.94 23.69 -7.48
CA ASP A 128 -1.74 24.53 -8.38
C ASP A 128 -2.99 23.75 -8.80
N VAL A 129 -4.16 24.21 -8.35
CA VAL A 129 -5.47 23.78 -8.83
C VAL A 129 -5.90 24.79 -9.90
N PRO A 130 -5.89 24.45 -11.19
CA PRO A 130 -6.44 25.35 -12.20
C PRO A 130 -7.96 25.27 -12.16
N LYS A 131 -8.60 26.40 -11.83
CA LYS A 131 -10.00 26.64 -12.19
C LYS A 131 -10.06 26.85 -13.70
N ASN A 132 -10.86 26.07 -14.41
CA ASN A 132 -11.42 26.57 -15.66
C ASN A 132 -12.86 26.06 -15.89
N SER A 133 -13.69 27.00 -16.34
CA SER A 133 -15.12 26.93 -16.52
C SER A 133 -15.52 26.40 -17.92
N ILE A 134 -16.57 25.57 -17.92
CA ILE A 134 -17.66 25.41 -18.92
C ILE A 134 -17.27 25.19 -20.40
N ALA A 135 -17.56 23.99 -20.92
CA ALA A 135 -18.38 23.79 -22.12
C ALA A 135 -18.82 22.32 -22.26
N THR A 136 -20.12 22.14 -22.51
CA THR A 136 -20.84 20.92 -22.85
C THR A 136 -20.26 20.18 -24.05
N ARG A 137 -20.20 18.84 -23.99
CA ARG A 137 -20.36 17.94 -25.14
C ARG A 137 -20.48 16.48 -24.70
N ASP A 138 -21.62 15.90 -25.02
CA ASP A 138 -21.93 14.48 -24.88
C ASP A 138 -20.96 13.63 -25.70
N ASN A 139 -20.40 12.58 -25.09
CA ASN A 139 -19.98 11.36 -25.76
C ASN A 139 -19.75 10.26 -24.73
N GLU A 140 -20.51 9.18 -24.89
CA GLU A 140 -20.34 7.91 -24.22
C GLU A 140 -18.93 7.37 -24.54
N VAL A 141 -18.10 7.21 -23.51
CA VAL A 141 -16.81 6.51 -23.63
C VAL A 141 -16.86 5.31 -22.69
N GLU A 142 -16.90 4.14 -23.31
CA GLU A 142 -16.78 2.82 -22.73
C GLU A 142 -15.52 2.73 -21.86
N GLU A 143 -15.71 2.63 -20.55
CA GLU A 143 -14.62 2.63 -19.57
C GLU A 143 -13.99 1.23 -19.53
N SER A 144 -12.90 1.04 -20.27
CA SER A 144 -12.03 -0.15 -20.20
C SER A 144 -11.40 -0.26 -18.82
N HIS A 145 -12.16 -0.80 -17.87
CA HIS A 145 -11.67 -1.24 -16.56
C HIS A 145 -10.83 -2.50 -16.78
N THR A 146 -9.51 -2.32 -16.92
CA THR A 146 -8.59 -3.45 -16.85
C THR A 146 -8.58 -3.93 -15.40
N TYR A 147 -9.30 -5.03 -15.13
CA TYR A 147 -9.30 -5.70 -13.82
C TYR A 147 -7.85 -6.00 -13.40
N MET A 148 -7.32 -5.27 -12.42
CA MET A 148 -6.06 -5.61 -11.78
C MET A 148 -6.30 -6.83 -10.91
N GLN A 149 -5.90 -8.01 -11.40
CA GLN A 149 -6.11 -9.29 -10.74
C GLN A 149 -5.53 -9.27 -9.31
N PRO A 150 -6.29 -9.73 -8.28
CA PRO A 150 -5.83 -9.80 -6.88
C PRO A 150 -4.56 -10.62 -6.66
N THR A 151 -4.17 -11.45 -7.63
CA THR A 151 -2.97 -12.27 -7.61
C THR A 151 -1.66 -11.50 -7.80
N LEU A 152 -1.72 -10.21 -8.15
CA LEU A 152 -0.53 -9.41 -8.47
C LEU A 152 0.15 -8.73 -7.26
N TYR A 153 -0.43 -8.82 -6.06
CA TYR A 153 0.09 -8.13 -4.87
C TYR A 153 0.02 -9.00 -3.60
N GLY A 154 0.90 -8.73 -2.62
CA GLY A 154 0.99 -9.49 -1.36
C GLY A 154 1.81 -10.78 -1.46
N ARG A 155 1.59 -11.74 -0.54
CA ARG A 155 2.43 -12.93 -0.30
C ARG A 155 2.78 -13.81 -1.52
N TYR A 156 2.01 -13.69 -2.61
CA TYR A 156 2.18 -14.45 -3.84
C TYR A 156 3.02 -13.72 -4.89
N ALA A 157 3.21 -12.41 -4.74
CA ALA A 157 3.97 -11.56 -5.66
C ALA A 157 5.42 -11.27 -5.18
N ALA A 158 5.75 -11.60 -3.93
CA ALA A 158 7.10 -11.38 -3.39
C ALA A 158 8.11 -12.43 -3.92
N HIS A 159 9.29 -11.98 -4.36
CA HIS A 159 10.40 -12.87 -4.70
C HIS A 159 10.83 -13.66 -3.45
N LYS A 160 10.82 -15.00 -3.54
CA LYS A 160 11.19 -15.89 -2.44
C LYS A 160 12.59 -16.43 -2.67
N PRO A 161 13.60 -16.07 -1.86
CA PRO A 161 14.89 -16.74 -1.93
C PRO A 161 14.69 -18.24 -1.64
N PRO A 162 15.48 -19.13 -2.27
CA PRO A 162 15.39 -20.56 -2.01
C PRO A 162 15.64 -20.83 -0.53
N SER A 163 14.69 -21.50 0.12
CA SER A 163 14.80 -21.76 1.56
C SER A 163 15.92 -22.76 1.84
N THR A 164 16.64 -22.55 2.95
CA THR A 164 17.68 -23.49 3.42
C THR A 164 17.11 -24.89 3.60
N ILE A 165 15.87 -25.01 4.09
CA ILE A 165 15.16 -26.30 4.24
C ILE A 165 14.92 -26.96 2.87
N GLY A 166 14.54 -26.19 1.84
CA GLY A 166 14.36 -26.71 0.48
C GLY A 166 15.65 -27.27 -0.11
N LYS A 167 16.79 -26.62 0.17
CA LYS A 167 18.12 -27.11 -0.22
C LYS A 167 18.51 -28.40 0.52
N ILE A 168 18.19 -28.51 1.81
CA ILE A 168 18.50 -29.69 2.62
C ILE A 168 17.69 -30.90 2.15
N LEU A 169 16.39 -30.74 1.88
CA LEU A 169 15.53 -31.84 1.45
C LEU A 169 15.91 -32.42 0.09
N GLN A 170 16.36 -31.58 -0.85
CA GLN A 170 16.88 -32.03 -2.14
C GLN A 170 18.21 -32.80 -1.99
N ASN A 171 19.02 -32.48 -0.98
CA ASN A 171 20.29 -33.14 -0.74
C ASN A 171 20.16 -34.49 -0.02
N SER A 172 19.03 -34.77 0.65
CA SER A 172 18.75 -36.06 1.29
C SER A 172 18.19 -37.14 0.35
N GLY A 173 18.02 -36.83 -0.95
CA GLY A 173 17.46 -37.77 -1.94
C GLY A 173 18.48 -38.57 -2.76
N SER A 174 19.78 -38.50 -2.45
CA SER A 174 20.83 -39.07 -3.33
C SER A 174 21.81 -39.99 -2.61
N HIS A 175 21.35 -40.98 -1.84
CA HIS A 175 22.21 -42.07 -1.38
C HIS A 175 21.47 -43.41 -1.19
N HIS A 176 21.21 -44.09 -2.31
CA HIS A 176 21.18 -45.56 -2.46
C HIS A 176 20.86 -45.83 -3.94
N SER A 177 21.62 -46.53 -4.76
CA SER A 177 22.39 -47.75 -4.50
C SER A 177 23.44 -47.97 -5.62
N GLN A 178 24.71 -48.16 -5.25
CA GLN A 178 25.67 -48.90 -6.06
C GLN A 178 26.52 -49.80 -5.16
N GLN A 179 26.49 -51.09 -5.52
CA GLN A 179 27.48 -52.16 -5.32
C GLN A 179 27.73 -52.71 -3.90
N ASN A 180 27.46 -54.02 -3.73
CA ASN A 180 28.52 -55.03 -3.74
C ASN A 180 27.94 -56.46 -3.58
N GLY A 181 28.48 -57.42 -4.35
CA GLY A 181 28.32 -58.86 -4.13
C GLY A 181 27.82 -59.63 -5.34
#